data_AF-W4S394-F1
#
_entry.id   AF-W4S394-F1
#
_cell.length_a   1.000
_cell.length_b   1.000
_cell.length_c   1.000
_cell.angle_alpha   90.00
_cell.angle_beta   90.00
_cell.angle_gamma   90.00
#
_symmetry.space_group_name_H-M   'P 1'
#
loop_
_entity.id
_entity.type
_entity.pdbx_description
1 polymer ?
#
loop_
_entity_poly.entity_id
_entity_poly.type
_entity_poly.pdbx_seq_one_letter_code
_entity_poly.pdbx_strand_id
1 'polypeptide(L)'
;MLKLLCLSLSCVLALAACDRTSTSADAAATQQSGAGQGDGDHMVSVDTPEPVAPPPRPRAQAGEAGWPQAELDAGKAWISCATDYSSEAGDGTLLPALDRASVEAALAPCRDTGLLRVRYAGKINAGFAALVWRLAAVAEQLRLPHRILDLDSSGGQVEAAIRAGDVIGESNWTIWVREGSICHSACVFVLAAGDNRLVAGKVGIHRMMRISSKATSRAELNRELREVYGNVKDYLERNGVAVAVADLMMTVPNRSLRLLTMDELREYGLDGTNAVQDDLERIRQMRKCGDASCAARTRFWLPSTRSARARAPIWRRSTPAAWP
;
A
#
# COMPACT_ATOMS: atom_id res chain seq x y z
N MET A 1 10.45 -51.08 -78.24
CA MET A 1 9.28 -51.96 -78.46
C MET A 1 8.37 -51.86 -77.22
N LEU A 2 7.10 -51.53 -77.44
CA LEU A 2 5.87 -51.79 -76.64
C LEU A 2 6.00 -51.85 -75.09
N LYS A 3 5.54 -50.89 -74.27
CA LYS A 3 4.17 -50.42 -73.91
C LYS A 3 3.23 -51.50 -73.32
N LEU A 4 2.50 -51.09 -72.26
CA LEU A 4 1.39 -51.72 -71.49
C LEU A 4 1.83 -52.49 -70.23
N LEU A 5 1.18 -52.45 -69.04
CA LEU A 5 -0.15 -51.96 -68.65
C LEU A 5 -0.22 -51.72 -67.12
N CYS A 6 -1.17 -50.88 -66.73
CA CYS A 6 -1.77 -50.58 -65.42
C CYS A 6 -1.75 -51.64 -64.31
N LEU A 7 -1.66 -51.20 -63.05
CA LEU A 7 -2.74 -51.40 -62.06
C LEU A 7 -2.53 -50.54 -60.80
N SER A 8 -3.54 -49.75 -60.47
CA SER A 8 -3.71 -49.02 -59.21
C SER A 8 -4.68 -49.80 -58.31
N LEU A 9 -4.29 -50.17 -57.08
CA LEU A 9 -5.24 -50.33 -55.97
C LEU A 9 -4.53 -50.33 -54.60
N SER A 10 -4.81 -49.27 -53.84
CA SER A 10 -5.05 -49.17 -52.40
C SER A 10 -4.47 -50.21 -51.43
N CYS A 11 -3.70 -49.75 -50.44
CA CYS A 11 -3.86 -50.22 -49.07
C CYS A 11 -3.39 -49.17 -48.04
N VAL A 12 -4.33 -48.76 -47.20
CA VAL A 12 -4.17 -47.92 -46.01
C VAL A 12 -3.46 -48.74 -44.93
N LEU A 13 -2.41 -48.18 -44.31
CA LEU A 13 -1.96 -48.57 -42.97
C LEU A 13 -1.29 -47.35 -42.32
N ALA A 14 -1.96 -46.84 -41.28
CA ALA A 14 -1.42 -45.88 -40.35
C ALA A 14 -0.64 -46.60 -39.25
N LEU A 15 0.55 -46.10 -38.88
CA LEU A 15 0.92 -45.66 -37.53
C LEU A 15 2.46 -45.65 -37.31
N ALA A 16 2.90 -44.52 -36.74
CA ALA A 16 3.98 -44.35 -35.78
C ALA A 16 5.44 -44.63 -36.20
N ALA A 17 6.22 -43.54 -36.36
CA ALA A 17 7.38 -43.24 -35.51
C ALA A 17 8.05 -41.91 -35.91
N CYS A 18 8.55 -41.21 -34.89
CA CYS A 18 9.49 -40.07 -34.78
C CYS A 18 10.33 -39.72 -36.04
N ASP A 19 10.70 -38.47 -36.34
CA ASP A 19 11.28 -37.48 -35.44
C ASP A 19 11.29 -36.05 -36.04
N ARG A 20 11.06 -35.10 -35.13
CA ARG A 20 11.48 -33.69 -35.02
C ARG A 20 12.09 -32.96 -36.23
N THR A 21 11.28 -32.07 -36.80
CA THR A 21 11.74 -30.85 -37.50
C THR A 21 11.99 -29.74 -36.49
N SER A 22 13.22 -29.23 -36.49
CA SER A 22 13.60 -27.94 -35.93
C SER A 22 12.88 -26.79 -36.65
N THR A 23 12.32 -25.83 -35.90
CA THR A 23 12.54 -24.38 -36.07
C THR A 23 11.77 -23.56 -35.02
N SER A 24 12.55 -22.88 -34.17
CA SER A 24 12.43 -21.46 -33.80
C SER A 24 11.18 -20.96 -33.07
N ALA A 25 11.33 -20.71 -31.75
CA ALA A 25 11.09 -19.40 -31.13
C ALA A 25 11.38 -19.46 -29.61
N ASP A 26 12.66 -19.46 -29.21
CA ASP A 26 13.01 -19.13 -27.83
C ASP A 26 12.98 -17.61 -27.67
N ALA A 27 11.88 -17.14 -27.09
CA ALA A 27 11.84 -15.85 -26.43
C ALA A 27 12.84 -15.90 -25.26
N ALA A 28 13.84 -15.02 -25.31
CA ALA A 28 14.81 -14.82 -24.25
C ALA A 28 14.10 -14.42 -22.95
N ALA A 29 13.78 -15.40 -22.12
CA ALA A 29 13.52 -15.19 -20.71
C ALA A 29 14.86 -14.92 -20.04
N THR A 30 15.18 -13.65 -19.84
CA THR A 30 16.26 -13.24 -18.94
C THR A 30 15.86 -13.61 -17.52
N GLN A 31 16.11 -14.87 -17.12
CA GLN A 31 16.15 -15.26 -15.72
C GLN A 31 17.37 -14.59 -15.11
N GLN A 32 17.15 -13.47 -14.42
CA GLN A 32 18.13 -12.90 -13.53
C GLN A 32 18.14 -13.75 -12.25
N SER A 33 18.97 -14.78 -12.24
CA SER A 33 19.29 -15.57 -11.04
C SER A 33 20.21 -14.76 -10.12
N GLY A 34 19.61 -13.82 -9.40
CA GLY A 34 20.23 -13.23 -8.21
C GLY A 34 20.19 -14.25 -7.08
N ALA A 35 21.28 -15.00 -6.90
CA ALA A 35 21.54 -15.71 -5.65
C ALA A 35 21.76 -14.68 -4.53
N GLY A 36 20.68 -14.20 -3.94
CA GLY A 36 20.68 -13.43 -2.70
C GLY A 36 20.60 -14.37 -1.52
N GLN A 37 21.61 -14.33 -0.65
CA GLN A 37 21.55 -14.88 0.70
C GLN A 37 20.23 -14.49 1.36
N GLY A 38 19.45 -15.49 1.75
CA GLY A 38 18.16 -15.28 2.41
C GLY A 38 18.38 -14.77 3.83
N ASP A 39 18.43 -13.47 3.99
CA ASP A 39 18.20 -12.84 5.28
C ASP A 39 16.71 -12.96 5.63
N GLY A 40 16.42 -13.27 6.90
CA GLY A 40 15.06 -13.40 7.44
C GLY A 40 14.28 -12.08 7.51
N ASP A 41 14.61 -11.11 6.67
CA ASP A 41 14.22 -9.70 6.78
C ASP A 41 12.84 -9.39 6.16
N HIS A 42 12.23 -10.40 5.51
CA HIS A 42 10.89 -10.36 4.90
C HIS A 42 9.85 -11.18 5.67
N MET A 43 10.15 -11.46 6.94
CA MET A 43 9.24 -12.18 7.82
C MET A 43 8.20 -11.24 8.42
N VAL A 44 6.92 -11.55 8.17
CA VAL A 44 5.77 -10.80 8.69
C VAL A 44 5.10 -11.63 9.76
N SER A 45 5.23 -11.22 11.03
CA SER A 45 4.56 -11.87 12.15
C SER A 45 3.11 -11.43 12.24
N VAL A 46 2.25 -12.40 12.54
CA VAL A 46 0.85 -12.22 12.86
C VAL A 46 0.66 -12.79 14.27
N ASP A 47 0.95 -11.97 15.28
CA ASP A 47 0.92 -12.42 16.68
C ASP A 47 -0.50 -12.32 17.25
N THR A 48 -1.08 -13.48 17.57
CA THR A 48 -2.29 -13.59 18.40
C THR A 48 -1.89 -14.28 19.69
N PRO A 49 -2.05 -13.64 20.87
CA PRO A 49 -1.75 -14.32 22.12
C PRO A 49 -2.76 -15.44 22.37
N GLU A 50 -2.28 -16.66 22.64
CA GLU A 50 -3.08 -17.71 23.27
C GLU A 50 -3.55 -17.23 24.66
N PRO A 51 -4.75 -17.60 25.13
CA PRO A 51 -5.16 -17.34 26.51
C PRO A 51 -4.42 -18.28 27.45
N VAL A 52 -3.20 -17.90 27.82
CA VAL A 52 -2.47 -18.47 28.96
C VAL A 52 -2.84 -17.63 30.18
N ALA A 53 -3.27 -18.29 31.27
CA ALA A 53 -3.49 -17.61 32.54
C ALA A 53 -2.24 -16.78 32.90
N PRO A 54 -2.37 -15.47 33.14
CA PRO A 54 -1.21 -14.60 33.21
C PRO A 54 -0.33 -15.02 34.40
N PRO A 55 0.98 -15.24 34.21
CA PRO A 55 1.90 -15.29 35.34
C PRO A 55 1.78 -13.96 36.13
N PRO A 56 2.06 -13.95 37.44
CA PRO A 56 2.01 -12.72 38.23
C PRO A 56 2.86 -11.67 37.53
N ARG A 57 2.20 -10.61 37.03
CA ARG A 57 2.84 -9.61 36.18
C ARG A 57 3.96 -8.95 37.00
N PRO A 58 5.19 -8.90 36.49
CA PRO A 58 6.15 -7.90 36.96
C PRO A 58 5.44 -6.54 36.85
N ARG A 59 5.49 -5.72 37.91
CA ARG A 59 4.92 -4.36 37.89
C ARG A 59 5.37 -3.67 36.60
N ALA A 60 4.40 -3.24 35.78
CA ALA A 60 4.69 -2.44 34.60
C ALA A 60 5.58 -1.27 35.03
N GLN A 61 6.72 -1.08 34.34
CA GLN A 61 7.53 0.12 34.54
C GLN A 61 6.65 1.32 34.19
N ALA A 62 6.51 2.26 35.12
CA ALA A 62 5.48 3.28 35.08
C ALA A 62 5.82 4.36 34.04
N GLY A 63 5.14 4.33 32.88
CA GLY A 63 4.98 5.51 32.02
C GLY A 63 4.08 6.56 32.70
N GLU A 64 4.02 7.76 32.12
CA GLU A 64 3.05 8.79 32.57
C GLU A 64 1.62 8.23 32.45
N ALA A 65 0.72 8.64 33.35
CA ALA A 65 -0.67 8.20 33.32
C ALA A 65 -1.31 8.55 31.96
N GLY A 66 -1.72 7.53 31.20
CA GLY A 66 -2.27 7.72 29.85
C GLY A 66 -1.24 7.80 28.74
N TRP A 67 0.06 7.69 29.03
CA TRP A 67 1.15 7.66 28.05
C TRP A 67 2.16 6.54 28.40
N PRO A 68 1.85 5.27 28.06
CA PRO A 68 2.72 4.13 28.37
C PRO A 68 4.15 4.32 27.83
N GLN A 69 5.14 3.59 28.35
CA GLN A 69 6.48 3.63 27.74
C GLN A 69 6.45 3.00 26.33
N ALA A 70 7.11 3.63 25.36
CA ALA A 70 7.38 3.06 24.05
C ALA A 70 8.59 3.73 23.41
N GLU A 71 9.25 2.99 22.53
CA GLU A 71 10.46 3.41 21.81
C GLU A 71 10.32 3.03 20.33
N LEU A 72 11.12 3.68 19.47
CA LEU A 72 11.13 3.47 18.03
C LEU A 72 12.34 2.64 17.61
N ASP A 73 12.42 1.40 18.09
CA ASP A 73 13.65 0.59 18.06
C ASP A 73 14.13 0.19 16.65
N ALA A 74 13.20 0.10 15.70
CA ALA A 74 13.46 -0.38 14.34
C ALA A 74 13.04 0.65 13.28
N GLY A 75 13.18 1.94 13.59
CA GLY A 75 12.90 2.99 12.63
C GLY A 75 13.29 4.37 13.11
N LYS A 76 13.14 5.35 12.23
CA LYS A 76 13.35 6.76 12.51
C LYS A 76 12.17 7.56 11.97
N ALA A 77 11.83 8.61 12.69
CA ALA A 77 10.79 9.55 12.29
C ALA A 77 11.37 10.97 12.26
N TRP A 78 11.03 11.73 11.24
CA TRP A 78 11.36 13.15 11.13
C TRP A 78 10.08 13.96 11.01
N ILE A 79 10.03 15.09 11.71
CA ILE A 79 8.87 15.96 11.79
C ILE A 79 9.15 17.26 11.02
N SER A 80 8.25 17.62 10.13
CA SER A 80 8.26 18.91 9.42
C SER A 80 6.89 19.56 9.51
N CYS A 81 6.88 20.89 9.62
CA CYS A 81 5.67 21.69 9.62
C CYS A 81 5.52 22.52 8.34
N ALA A 82 6.43 22.36 7.38
CA ALA A 82 6.54 23.16 6.17
C ALA A 82 5.97 22.45 4.94
N THR A 83 5.51 23.21 3.95
CA THR A 83 5.00 22.65 2.68
C THR A 83 6.12 22.26 1.71
N ASP A 84 7.34 22.77 1.92
CA ASP A 84 8.47 22.55 1.03
C ASP A 84 9.14 21.19 1.28
N TYR A 85 9.32 20.43 0.21
CA TYR A 85 10.04 19.14 0.18
C TYR A 85 11.43 19.27 -0.45
N SER A 86 11.75 20.42 -1.06
CA SER A 86 12.93 20.59 -1.91
C SER A 86 14.17 21.12 -1.18
N SER A 87 14.00 21.77 -0.03
CA SER A 87 15.12 22.23 0.80
C SER A 87 15.83 21.10 1.53
N GLU A 88 17.07 21.34 1.99
CA GLU A 88 17.84 20.39 2.81
C GLU A 88 17.11 19.99 4.10
N ALA A 89 16.20 20.83 4.60
CA ALA A 89 15.32 20.56 5.73
C ALA A 89 13.98 19.90 5.33
N GLY A 90 13.82 19.52 4.07
CA GLY A 90 12.56 19.03 3.49
C GLY A 90 12.02 17.77 4.16
N ASP A 91 12.89 16.93 4.72
CA ASP A 91 12.50 15.73 5.48
C ASP A 91 12.13 16.03 6.94
N GLY A 92 12.42 17.23 7.43
CA GLY A 92 12.15 17.65 8.80
C GLY A 92 13.27 17.32 9.79
N THR A 93 12.98 17.51 11.06
CA THR A 93 13.92 17.28 12.17
C THR A 93 13.65 15.92 12.80
N LEU A 94 14.70 15.17 13.13
CA LEU A 94 14.59 13.86 13.76
C LEU A 94 13.82 13.97 15.09
N LEU A 95 12.81 13.11 15.28
CA LEU A 95 12.11 12.97 16.54
C LEU A 95 12.99 12.17 17.52
N PRO A 96 13.45 12.77 18.64
CA PRO A 96 14.47 12.14 19.48
C PRO A 96 13.92 10.99 20.32
N ALA A 97 12.66 11.08 20.75
CA ALA A 97 12.01 10.09 21.60
C ALA A 97 10.49 10.20 21.46
N LEU A 98 9.79 9.15 21.91
CA LEU A 98 8.34 9.11 21.90
C LEU A 98 7.71 9.62 23.20
N ASP A 99 8.47 10.03 24.21
CA ASP A 99 7.87 10.62 25.41
C ASP A 99 7.05 11.88 25.06
N ARG A 100 6.08 12.19 25.92
CA ARG A 100 5.10 13.25 25.65
C ARG A 100 5.75 14.60 25.39
N ALA A 101 6.74 14.97 26.20
CA ALA A 101 7.43 16.25 26.08
C ALA A 101 8.18 16.36 24.74
N SER A 102 8.87 15.29 24.32
CA SER A 102 9.55 15.24 23.01
C SER A 102 8.58 15.40 21.84
N VAL A 103 7.42 14.73 21.89
CA VAL A 103 6.40 14.81 20.83
C VAL A 103 5.74 16.19 20.81
N GLU A 104 5.35 16.74 21.95
CA GLU A 104 4.77 18.08 22.05
C GLU A 104 5.74 19.16 21.56
N ALA A 105 7.01 19.08 21.94
CA ALA A 105 8.04 20.01 21.50
C ALA A 105 8.26 19.94 19.98
N ALA A 106 8.27 18.73 19.40
CA ALA A 106 8.45 18.54 17.95
C ALA A 106 7.26 19.09 17.14
N LEU A 107 6.04 19.00 17.68
CA LEU A 107 4.81 19.42 16.97
C LEU A 107 4.43 20.88 17.25
N ALA A 108 4.97 21.52 18.29
CA ALA A 108 4.64 22.89 18.66
C ALA A 108 4.74 23.90 17.49
N PRO A 109 5.78 23.87 16.62
CA PRO A 109 5.87 24.78 15.48
C PRO A 109 4.78 24.57 14.41
N CYS A 110 4.16 23.39 14.36
CA CYS A 110 3.14 23.06 13.36
C CYS A 110 1.81 23.77 13.61
N ARG A 111 1.63 24.36 14.80
CA ARG A 111 0.44 25.14 15.14
C ARG A 111 0.23 26.32 14.22
N ASP A 112 1.33 26.96 13.80
CA ASP A 112 1.27 28.19 12.99
C ASP A 112 0.89 27.88 11.53
N THR A 113 1.26 26.71 11.04
CA THR A 113 0.98 26.27 9.66
C THR A 113 -0.27 25.41 9.55
N GLY A 114 -0.71 24.78 10.65
CA GLY A 114 -1.79 23.78 10.65
C GLY A 114 -1.43 22.47 9.94
N LEU A 115 -0.15 22.26 9.63
CA LEU A 115 0.35 21.13 8.85
C LEU A 115 1.35 20.33 9.68
N LEU A 116 1.08 19.05 9.84
CA LEU A 116 2.04 18.06 10.34
C LEU A 116 2.49 17.17 9.19
N ARG A 117 3.78 17.11 8.94
CA ARG A 117 4.39 16.11 8.08
C ARG A 117 5.33 15.23 8.88
N VAL A 118 5.27 13.94 8.60
CA VAL A 118 6.07 12.92 9.27
C VAL A 118 6.71 12.07 8.20
N ARG A 119 8.04 12.02 8.15
CA ARG A 119 8.74 11.01 7.38
C ARG A 119 9.08 9.86 8.29
N TYR A 120 8.70 8.64 7.90
CA TYR A 120 9.04 7.43 8.63
C TYR A 120 9.85 6.48 7.76
N ALA A 121 11.00 6.04 8.27
CA ALA A 121 11.81 5.00 7.65
C ALA A 121 12.09 3.88 8.66
N GLY A 122 11.65 2.65 8.39
CA GLY A 122 11.84 1.54 9.32
C GLY A 122 10.86 0.36 9.15
N LYS A 123 10.87 -0.56 10.13
CA LYS A 123 9.97 -1.72 10.20
C LYS A 123 8.67 -1.35 10.91
N ILE A 124 7.54 -1.82 10.38
CA ILE A 124 6.24 -1.67 11.03
C ILE A 124 6.16 -2.60 12.25
N ASN A 125 6.16 -2.04 13.45
CA ASN A 125 6.10 -2.81 14.71
C ASN A 125 5.31 -2.03 15.77
N ALA A 126 5.29 -2.53 17.01
CA ALA A 126 4.59 -1.87 18.12
C ALA A 126 5.09 -0.42 18.36
N GLY A 127 6.38 -0.14 18.15
CA GLY A 127 6.95 1.21 18.25
C GLY A 127 6.41 2.16 17.17
N PHE A 128 6.25 1.68 15.94
CA PHE A 128 5.58 2.46 14.88
C PHE A 128 4.11 2.75 15.22
N ALA A 129 3.37 1.75 15.71
CA ALA A 129 1.98 1.97 16.14
C ALA A 129 1.89 2.99 17.29
N ALA A 130 2.84 2.95 18.23
CA ALA A 130 2.93 3.93 19.30
C ALA A 130 3.27 5.33 18.76
N LEU A 131 4.20 5.45 17.81
CA LEU A 131 4.52 6.71 17.14
C LEU A 131 3.26 7.35 16.52
N VAL A 132 2.51 6.59 15.71
CA VAL A 132 1.29 7.08 15.04
C VAL A 132 0.25 7.55 16.05
N TRP A 133 -0.03 6.75 17.08
CA TRP A 133 -0.98 7.12 18.15
C TRP A 133 -0.57 8.42 18.87
N ARG A 134 0.70 8.57 19.23
CA ARG A 134 1.20 9.75 19.96
C ARG A 134 1.13 11.01 19.13
N LEU A 135 1.54 10.92 17.86
CA LEU A 135 1.47 12.04 16.93
C LEU A 135 0.03 12.45 16.68
N ALA A 136 -0.88 11.50 16.48
CA ALA A 136 -2.31 11.79 16.32
C ALA A 136 -2.91 12.45 17.57
N ALA A 137 -2.58 11.96 18.76
CA ALA A 137 -3.07 12.51 20.03
C ALA A 137 -2.64 13.97 20.24
N VAL A 138 -1.36 14.29 19.99
CA VAL A 138 -0.83 15.66 20.13
C VAL A 138 -1.33 16.56 19.00
N ALA A 139 -1.39 16.05 17.77
CA ALA A 139 -1.94 16.79 16.62
C ALA A 139 -3.42 17.16 16.83
N GLU A 140 -4.20 16.30 17.48
CA GLU A 140 -5.59 16.58 17.84
C GLU A 140 -5.70 17.69 18.90
N GLN A 141 -4.86 17.63 19.95
CA GLN A 141 -4.80 18.67 20.97
C GLN A 141 -4.41 20.03 20.38
N LEU A 142 -3.46 20.04 19.44
CA LEU A 142 -3.03 21.22 18.71
C LEU A 142 -4.00 21.64 17.59
N ARG A 143 -5.03 20.84 17.33
CA ARG A 143 -6.02 21.01 16.26
C ARG A 143 -5.38 21.17 14.88
N LEU A 144 -4.40 20.34 14.56
CA LEU A 144 -3.73 20.32 13.26
C LEU A 144 -4.64 19.60 12.24
N PRO A 145 -5.26 20.32 11.28
CA PRO A 145 -6.23 19.75 10.35
C PRO A 145 -5.59 18.92 9.22
N HIS A 146 -4.31 19.15 8.93
CA HIS A 146 -3.62 18.51 7.81
C HIS A 146 -2.44 17.70 8.30
N ARG A 147 -2.45 16.39 8.02
CA ARG A 147 -1.45 15.44 8.49
C ARG A 147 -1.00 14.58 7.33
N ILE A 148 0.32 14.49 7.11
CA ILE A 148 0.92 13.70 6.03
C ILE A 148 1.94 12.75 6.66
N LEU A 149 1.85 11.47 6.33
CA LEU A 149 2.82 10.45 6.72
C LEU A 149 3.49 9.88 5.47
N ASP A 150 4.76 10.23 5.29
CA ASP A 150 5.61 9.67 4.25
C ASP A 150 6.20 8.34 4.73
N LEU A 151 5.87 7.25 4.03
CA LEU A 151 6.31 5.90 4.38
C LEU A 151 7.51 5.46 3.55
N ASP A 152 8.48 4.85 4.24
CA ASP A 152 9.57 4.08 3.67
C ASP A 152 9.82 2.82 4.51
N SER A 153 9.18 1.71 4.14
CA SER A 153 9.16 0.50 4.94
C SER A 153 9.12 -0.78 4.11
N SER A 154 9.97 -1.73 4.50
CA SER A 154 9.93 -3.11 4.00
C SER A 154 8.84 -3.97 4.65
N GLY A 155 8.04 -3.42 5.56
CA GLY A 155 6.98 -4.12 6.28
C GLY A 155 7.35 -4.45 7.72
N GLY A 156 6.76 -5.51 8.28
CA GLY A 156 6.87 -5.88 9.69
C GLY A 156 5.65 -6.66 10.17
N GLN A 157 5.08 -6.27 11.30
CA GLN A 157 3.95 -6.96 11.95
C GLN A 157 2.61 -6.43 11.42
N VAL A 158 1.71 -7.33 11.00
CA VAL A 158 0.39 -6.95 10.45
C VAL A 158 -0.50 -6.33 11.51
N GLU A 159 -0.52 -6.86 12.73
CA GLU A 159 -1.34 -6.29 13.81
C GLU A 159 -0.89 -4.90 14.19
N ALA A 160 0.41 -4.63 14.17
CA ALA A 160 0.92 -3.29 14.42
C ALA A 160 0.52 -2.32 13.30
N ALA A 161 0.55 -2.78 12.05
CA ALA A 161 0.08 -1.99 10.90
C ALA A 161 -1.42 -1.68 11.02
N ILE A 162 -2.23 -2.68 11.35
CA ILE A 162 -3.69 -2.52 11.55
C ILE A 162 -3.97 -1.55 12.69
N ARG A 163 -3.33 -1.71 13.86
CA ARG A 163 -3.49 -0.79 15.00
C ARG A 163 -3.10 0.65 14.65
N ALA A 164 -1.99 0.83 13.93
CA ALA A 164 -1.58 2.15 13.44
C ALA A 164 -2.61 2.72 12.46
N GLY A 165 -3.10 1.88 11.55
CA GLY A 165 -4.09 2.26 10.57
C GLY A 165 -5.45 2.64 11.17
N ASP A 166 -5.87 2.00 12.26
CA ASP A 166 -7.11 2.36 12.96
C ASP A 166 -7.03 3.77 13.53
N VAL A 167 -5.86 4.16 14.06
CA VAL A 167 -5.61 5.54 14.47
C VAL A 167 -5.61 6.48 13.25
N ILE A 168 -4.98 6.09 12.15
CA ILE A 168 -4.88 6.90 10.92
C ILE A 168 -6.28 7.22 10.37
N GLY A 169 -7.15 6.20 10.24
CA GLY A 169 -8.51 6.36 9.70
C GLY A 169 -9.46 7.18 10.59
N GLU A 170 -9.11 7.39 11.86
CA GLU A 170 -9.86 8.27 12.77
C GLU A 170 -9.31 9.70 12.83
N SER A 171 -8.19 10.00 12.15
CA SER A 171 -7.38 11.18 12.48
C SER A 171 -6.79 11.94 11.28
N ASN A 172 -7.46 11.89 10.12
CA ASN A 172 -7.28 12.77 8.95
C ASN A 172 -5.89 12.77 8.31
N TRP A 173 -5.33 11.59 8.07
CA TRP A 173 -4.00 11.44 7.49
C TRP A 173 -4.03 11.21 5.97
N THR A 174 -3.15 11.94 5.27
CA THR A 174 -2.69 11.56 3.94
C THR A 174 -1.47 10.66 4.08
N ILE A 175 -1.46 9.54 3.37
CA ILE A 175 -0.29 8.64 3.33
C ILE A 175 0.42 8.81 2.00
N TRP A 176 1.74 9.00 2.05
CA TRP A 176 2.55 9.18 0.86
C TRP A 176 3.68 8.15 0.80
N VAL A 177 3.75 7.38 -0.28
CA VAL A 177 4.95 6.62 -0.65
C VAL A 177 5.68 7.41 -1.74
N ARG A 178 6.73 8.15 -1.35
CA ARG A 178 7.47 9.05 -2.25
C ARG A 178 8.29 8.28 -3.30
N GLU A 179 8.69 8.98 -4.35
CA GLU A 179 9.72 8.49 -5.28
C GLU A 179 10.96 8.02 -4.50
N GLY A 180 11.48 6.84 -4.83
CA GLY A 180 12.62 6.24 -4.13
C GLY A 180 12.29 5.53 -2.81
N SER A 181 11.11 5.77 -2.20
CA SER A 181 10.63 5.01 -1.04
C SER A 181 10.03 3.66 -1.44
N ILE A 182 9.98 2.74 -0.48
CA ILE A 182 9.27 1.47 -0.61
C ILE A 182 8.13 1.35 0.42
N CYS A 183 7.07 0.63 0.06
CA CYS A 183 6.03 0.23 1.00
C CYS A 183 5.63 -1.21 0.72
N HIS A 184 6.27 -2.14 1.44
CA HIS A 184 6.09 -3.56 1.22
C HIS A 184 5.33 -4.22 2.37
N SER A 185 4.58 -5.27 2.03
CA SER A 185 4.00 -6.20 3.00
C SER A 185 3.11 -5.51 4.04
N ALA A 186 3.45 -5.58 5.33
CA ALA A 186 2.70 -4.92 6.40
C ALA A 186 2.50 -3.40 6.18
N CYS A 187 3.42 -2.73 5.48
CA CYS A 187 3.26 -1.30 5.16
C CYS A 187 2.01 -1.00 4.33
N VAL A 188 1.58 -1.94 3.47
CA VAL A 188 0.40 -1.78 2.61
C VAL A 188 -0.87 -1.57 3.44
N PHE A 189 -0.95 -2.15 4.64
CA PHE A 189 -2.09 -1.93 5.54
C PHE A 189 -2.10 -0.51 6.11
N VAL A 190 -0.93 0.06 6.40
CA VAL A 190 -0.82 1.46 6.82
C VAL A 190 -1.22 2.40 5.68
N LEU A 191 -0.74 2.12 4.45
CA LEU A 191 -1.14 2.84 3.24
C LEU A 191 -2.65 2.80 3.03
N ALA A 192 -3.25 1.61 3.20
CA ALA A 192 -4.70 1.42 3.08
C ALA A 192 -5.48 2.28 4.09
N ALA A 193 -4.96 2.64 5.25
CA ALA A 193 -5.73 3.44 6.21
C ALA A 193 -5.86 4.93 5.85
N GLY A 194 -5.04 5.45 4.94
CA GLY A 194 -5.05 6.88 4.60
C GLY A 194 -6.37 7.37 4.03
N ASP A 195 -6.78 8.59 4.39
CA ASP A 195 -7.91 9.32 3.79
C ASP A 195 -7.61 9.68 2.33
N ASN A 196 -6.36 10.05 2.08
CA ASN A 196 -5.79 10.20 0.74
C ASN A 196 -4.49 9.41 0.66
N ARG A 197 -4.26 8.77 -0.48
CA ARG A 197 -3.11 7.91 -0.75
C ARG A 197 -2.39 8.46 -1.96
N LEU A 198 -1.12 8.77 -1.79
CA LEU A 198 -0.27 9.29 -2.86
C LEU A 198 0.86 8.29 -3.07
N VAL A 199 0.92 7.66 -4.24
CA VAL A 199 1.96 6.67 -4.52
C VAL A 199 2.80 7.10 -5.73
N ALA A 200 4.07 7.37 -5.48
CA ALA A 200 5.13 7.54 -6.49
C ALA A 200 6.25 6.50 -6.34
N GLY A 201 6.41 5.92 -5.14
CA GLY A 201 7.39 4.86 -4.87
C GLY A 201 6.88 3.45 -5.19
N LYS A 202 7.61 2.45 -4.69
CA LYS A 202 7.31 1.05 -4.98
C LYS A 202 6.43 0.44 -3.89
N VAL A 203 5.27 -0.07 -4.29
CA VAL A 203 4.37 -0.81 -3.39
C VAL A 203 4.40 -2.29 -3.77
N GLY A 204 4.58 -3.14 -2.77
CA GLY A 204 4.79 -4.57 -3.00
C GLY A 204 4.07 -5.45 -1.99
N ILE A 205 3.52 -6.55 -2.47
CA ILE A 205 2.77 -7.51 -1.66
C ILE A 205 3.40 -8.89 -1.70
N HIS A 206 3.26 -9.63 -0.59
CA HIS A 206 3.59 -11.03 -0.48
C HIS A 206 2.75 -11.68 0.62
N ARG A 207 2.80 -13.02 0.72
CA ARG A 207 2.03 -13.76 1.73
C ARG A 207 2.56 -13.49 3.13
N MET A 208 1.63 -13.39 4.08
CA MET A 208 1.93 -13.34 5.50
C MET A 208 2.33 -14.74 5.99
N MET A 209 3.28 -14.83 6.92
CA MET A 209 3.70 -16.10 7.51
C MET A 209 3.60 -16.02 9.03
N ARG A 210 2.72 -16.81 9.62
CA ARG A 210 2.58 -16.86 11.07
C ARG A 210 3.72 -17.65 11.71
N ILE A 211 4.83 -16.97 12.01
CA ILE A 211 6.06 -17.58 12.55
C ILE A 211 5.82 -18.13 13.96
N SER A 212 4.89 -17.56 14.72
CA SER A 212 4.48 -18.02 16.06
C SER A 212 3.41 -19.12 16.06
N SER A 213 3.00 -19.63 14.89
CA SER A 213 2.03 -20.73 14.81
C SER A 213 2.58 -22.01 15.45
N LYS A 214 1.78 -22.64 16.32
CA LYS A 214 2.08 -23.95 16.93
C LYS A 214 1.39 -25.10 16.20
N ALA A 215 0.76 -24.83 15.05
CA ALA A 215 0.04 -25.83 14.28
C ALA A 215 0.96 -27.02 13.93
N THR A 216 0.51 -28.23 14.27
CA THR A 216 1.23 -29.48 13.99
C THR A 216 0.70 -30.19 12.75
N SER A 217 -0.46 -29.74 12.23
CA SER A 217 -1.09 -30.29 11.04
C SER A 217 -1.49 -29.21 10.03
N ARG A 218 -1.61 -29.62 8.76
CA ARG A 218 -2.15 -28.74 7.69
C ARG A 218 -3.56 -28.24 8.02
N ALA A 219 -4.38 -29.06 8.67
CA ALA A 219 -5.74 -28.68 9.04
C ALA A 219 -5.77 -27.60 10.13
N GLU A 220 -4.87 -27.67 11.10
CA GLU A 220 -4.68 -26.64 12.13
C GLU A 220 -4.19 -25.33 11.50
N LEU A 221 -3.12 -25.39 10.72
CA LEU A 221 -2.57 -24.20 10.06
C LEU A 221 -3.60 -23.54 9.12
N ASN A 222 -4.37 -24.33 8.39
CA ASN A 222 -5.44 -23.82 7.52
C ASN A 222 -6.60 -23.18 8.30
N ARG A 223 -6.84 -23.54 9.57
CA ARG A 223 -7.82 -22.84 10.41
C ARG A 223 -7.26 -21.49 10.84
N GLU A 224 -6.04 -21.47 11.38
CA GLU A 224 -5.37 -20.23 11.81
C GLU A 224 -5.24 -19.23 10.66
N LEU A 225 -4.79 -19.67 9.48
CA LEU A 225 -4.64 -18.80 8.32
C LEU A 225 -5.98 -18.24 7.83
N ARG A 226 -7.08 -18.98 7.95
CA ARG A 226 -8.41 -18.49 7.55
C ARG A 226 -8.90 -17.34 8.43
N GLU A 227 -8.64 -17.41 9.73
CA GLU A 227 -9.02 -16.34 10.67
C GLU A 227 -8.24 -15.06 10.38
N VAL A 228 -6.91 -15.18 10.24
CA VAL A 228 -6.03 -14.06 9.87
C VAL A 228 -6.45 -13.44 8.55
N TYR A 229 -6.79 -14.30 7.59
CA TYR A 229 -7.23 -13.88 6.28
C TYR A 229 -8.56 -13.12 6.29
N GLY A 230 -9.53 -13.58 7.10
CA GLY A 230 -10.78 -12.87 7.33
C GLY A 230 -10.52 -11.46 7.87
N ASN A 231 -9.73 -11.35 8.93
CA ASN A 231 -9.39 -10.06 9.54
C ASN A 231 -8.72 -9.10 8.54
N VAL A 232 -7.84 -9.62 7.67
CA VAL A 232 -7.19 -8.84 6.61
C VAL A 232 -8.18 -8.36 5.57
N LYS A 233 -9.12 -9.21 5.13
CA LYS A 233 -10.19 -8.81 4.20
C LYS A 233 -11.06 -7.72 4.80
N ASP A 234 -11.54 -7.92 6.02
CA ASP A 234 -12.39 -6.96 6.73
C ASP A 234 -11.68 -5.61 6.88
N TYR A 235 -10.38 -5.65 7.20
CA TYR A 235 -9.56 -4.45 7.31
C TYR A 235 -9.40 -3.70 5.98
N LEU A 236 -9.13 -4.40 4.88
CA LEU A 236 -9.00 -3.76 3.58
C LEU A 236 -10.33 -3.20 3.10
N GLU A 237 -11.41 -3.96 3.27
CA GLU A 237 -12.77 -3.55 2.86
C GLU A 237 -13.24 -2.30 3.62
N ARG A 238 -13.08 -2.26 4.95
CA ARG A 238 -13.48 -1.08 5.74
C ARG A 238 -12.66 0.17 5.42
N ASN A 239 -11.50 0.00 4.79
CA ASN A 239 -10.64 1.07 4.32
C ASN A 239 -10.79 1.30 2.80
N GLY A 240 -11.80 0.74 2.13
CA GLY A 240 -12.04 0.99 0.71
C GLY A 240 -10.97 0.43 -0.23
N VAL A 241 -10.25 -0.61 0.20
CA VAL A 241 -9.30 -1.36 -0.63
C VAL A 241 -9.93 -2.66 -1.10
N ALA A 242 -9.71 -3.03 -2.36
CA ALA A 242 -10.25 -4.25 -2.93
C ALA A 242 -9.74 -5.49 -2.17
N VAL A 243 -10.65 -6.36 -1.74
CA VAL A 243 -10.31 -7.62 -1.05
C VAL A 243 -9.45 -8.56 -1.91
N ALA A 244 -9.42 -8.35 -3.23
CA ALA A 244 -8.51 -9.03 -4.16
C ALA A 244 -7.04 -8.85 -3.79
N VAL A 245 -6.65 -7.75 -3.14
CA VAL A 245 -5.28 -7.55 -2.63
C VAL A 245 -4.92 -8.63 -1.60
N ALA A 246 -5.86 -8.99 -0.72
CA ALA A 246 -5.66 -10.10 0.21
C ALA A 246 -5.49 -11.43 -0.54
N ASP A 247 -6.32 -11.68 -1.56
CA ASP A 247 -6.24 -12.92 -2.35
C ASP A 247 -4.88 -13.01 -3.07
N LEU A 248 -4.39 -11.90 -3.62
CA LEU A 248 -3.07 -11.81 -4.23
C LEU A 248 -1.95 -12.05 -3.23
N MET A 249 -2.01 -11.42 -2.05
CA MET A 249 -1.03 -11.63 -0.98
C MET A 249 -0.87 -13.12 -0.67
N MET A 250 -1.96 -13.90 -0.58
CA MET A 250 -1.91 -15.33 -0.28
C MET A 250 -1.14 -16.17 -1.31
N THR A 251 -1.12 -15.74 -2.57
CA THR A 251 -0.50 -16.49 -3.67
C THR A 251 1.00 -16.22 -3.84
N VAL A 252 1.48 -15.05 -3.40
CA VAL A 252 2.86 -14.63 -3.60
C VAL A 252 3.73 -15.17 -2.46
N PRO A 253 4.73 -16.03 -2.71
CA PRO A 253 5.60 -16.57 -1.66
C PRO A 253 6.28 -15.48 -0.82
N ASN A 254 6.51 -15.75 0.47
CA ASN A 254 7.13 -14.81 1.42
C ASN A 254 8.61 -14.50 1.12
N ARG A 255 9.25 -15.30 0.26
CA ARG A 255 10.62 -15.05 -0.24
C ARG A 255 10.64 -14.29 -1.57
N SER A 256 9.47 -13.90 -2.05
CA SER A 256 9.29 -13.12 -3.28
C SER A 256 8.44 -11.91 -2.98
N LEU A 257 8.56 -10.90 -3.84
CA LEU A 257 7.76 -9.69 -3.74
C LEU A 257 7.11 -9.45 -5.10
N ARG A 258 5.79 -9.32 -5.13
CA ARG A 258 5.09 -8.82 -6.31
C ARG A 258 4.91 -7.32 -6.15
N LEU A 259 5.54 -6.55 -7.02
CA LEU A 259 5.28 -5.11 -7.12
C LEU A 259 3.96 -4.87 -7.84
N LEU A 260 3.18 -3.94 -7.32
CA LEU A 260 1.95 -3.48 -7.96
C LEU A 260 2.28 -2.34 -8.93
N THR A 261 1.69 -2.41 -10.12
CA THR A 261 1.72 -1.32 -11.10
C THR A 261 0.82 -0.17 -10.64
N MET A 262 1.02 1.02 -11.22
CA MET A 262 0.14 2.16 -10.91
C MET A 262 -1.32 1.92 -11.28
N ASP A 263 -1.59 1.12 -12.33
CA ASP A 263 -2.97 0.78 -12.70
C ASP A 263 -3.59 -0.18 -11.69
N GLU A 264 -2.85 -1.20 -11.23
CA GLU A 264 -3.29 -2.08 -10.14
C GLU A 264 -3.50 -1.31 -8.83
N LEU A 265 -2.63 -0.35 -8.49
CA LEU A 265 -2.78 0.47 -7.29
C LEU A 265 -4.09 1.26 -7.32
N ARG A 266 -4.44 1.86 -8.46
CA ARG A 266 -5.72 2.58 -8.61
C ARG A 266 -6.90 1.62 -8.64
N GLU A 267 -6.80 0.51 -9.36
CA GLU A 267 -7.86 -0.50 -9.46
C GLU A 267 -8.20 -1.07 -8.08
N TYR A 268 -7.19 -1.32 -7.25
CA TYR A 268 -7.37 -1.84 -5.90
C TYR A 268 -7.67 -0.76 -4.85
N GLY A 269 -7.70 0.52 -5.25
CA GLY A 269 -7.96 1.66 -4.37
C GLY A 269 -6.76 2.08 -3.51
N LEU A 270 -5.56 1.54 -3.70
CA LEU A 270 -4.35 1.88 -2.95
C LEU A 270 -3.71 3.23 -3.34
N ASP A 271 -4.23 3.91 -4.35
CA ASP A 271 -3.81 5.25 -4.79
C ASP A 271 -5.05 6.14 -5.03
N GLY A 272 -4.99 7.40 -4.64
CA GLY A 272 -6.08 8.37 -4.71
C GLY A 272 -6.85 8.58 -3.40
N THR A 273 -8.03 9.20 -3.50
CA THR A 273 -8.91 9.44 -2.35
C THR A 273 -9.57 8.14 -1.91
N ASN A 274 -9.57 7.88 -0.60
CA ASN A 274 -10.23 6.73 -0.02
C ASN A 274 -11.75 6.85 -0.19
N ALA A 275 -12.35 5.93 -0.95
CA ALA A 275 -13.77 5.94 -1.25
C ALA A 275 -14.66 5.88 0.00
N VAL A 276 -14.27 5.12 1.02
CA VAL A 276 -15.04 5.02 2.28
C VAL A 276 -15.02 6.35 3.03
N GLN A 277 -13.88 7.04 3.03
CA GLN A 277 -13.76 8.35 3.65
C GLN A 277 -14.54 9.42 2.87
N ASP A 278 -14.44 9.44 1.53
CA ASP A 278 -15.19 10.38 0.67
C ASP A 278 -16.70 10.24 0.90
N ASP A 279 -17.22 9.02 0.97
CA ASP A 279 -18.63 8.76 1.28
C ASP A 279 -19.00 9.25 2.69
N LEU A 280 -18.15 9.01 3.69
CA LEU A 280 -18.37 9.47 5.06
C LEU A 280 -18.40 11.01 5.15
N GLU A 281 -17.49 11.68 4.47
CA GLU A 281 -17.44 13.15 4.39
C GLU A 281 -18.69 13.71 3.70
N ARG A 282 -19.12 13.10 2.59
CA ARG A 282 -20.36 13.46 1.90
C ARG A 282 -21.57 13.33 2.82
N ILE A 283 -21.69 12.22 3.56
CA ILE A 283 -22.77 11.99 4.54
C ILE A 283 -22.73 13.03 5.66
N ARG A 284 -21.55 13.30 6.24
CA ARG A 284 -21.37 14.32 7.29
C ARG A 284 -21.76 15.70 6.81
N GLN A 285 -21.39 16.05 5.57
CA GLN A 285 -21.73 17.33 4.96
C GLN A 285 -23.24 17.47 4.75
N MET A 286 -23.91 16.44 4.23
CA MET A 286 -25.37 16.43 4.06
C MET A 286 -26.10 16.58 5.41
N ARG A 287 -25.60 16.00 6.50
CA ARG A 287 -26.20 16.18 7.84
C ARG A 287 -26.01 17.58 8.41
N LYS A 288 -24.86 18.21 8.15
CA LYS A 288 -24.57 19.59 8.58
C LYS A 288 -25.38 20.63 7.82
N CYS A 289 -25.67 20.37 6.56
CA CYS A 289 -26.42 21.26 5.69
C CYS A 289 -27.78 20.64 5.38
N GLY A 290 -28.83 21.01 6.11
CA GLY A 290 -30.19 20.48 5.89
C GLY A 290 -30.63 20.46 4.42
N ASP A 291 -31.52 19.52 4.09
CA ASP A 291 -31.82 19.00 2.75
C ASP A 291 -31.98 20.02 1.59
N ALA A 292 -32.42 21.25 1.88
CA ALA A 292 -32.69 22.26 0.86
C ALA A 292 -31.46 23.03 0.33
N SER A 293 -30.36 23.10 1.10
CA SER A 293 -29.25 24.03 0.79
C SER A 293 -28.08 23.41 0.01
N CYS A 294 -27.99 22.07 -0.04
CA CYS A 294 -26.84 21.35 -0.61
C CYS A 294 -26.99 20.90 -2.06
N ALA A 295 -28.21 20.70 -2.57
CA ALA A 295 -28.44 20.26 -3.95
C ALA A 295 -27.84 21.21 -5.01
N ALA A 296 -27.64 22.48 -4.66
CA ALA A 296 -27.04 23.48 -5.54
C ALA A 296 -25.51 23.34 -5.69
N ARG A 297 -24.81 22.75 -4.70
CA ARG A 297 -23.33 22.69 -4.69
C ARG A 297 -22.79 21.38 -5.30
N THR A 298 -23.54 20.29 -5.20
CA THR A 298 -23.19 18.99 -5.79
C THR A 298 -23.27 18.96 -7.32
N ARG A 299 -23.89 19.97 -7.95
CA ARG A 299 -24.06 20.04 -9.42
C ARG A 299 -22.85 20.59 -10.18
N PHE A 300 -21.78 20.98 -9.49
CA PHE A 300 -20.59 21.58 -10.10
C PHE A 300 -19.47 20.57 -10.44
N TRP A 301 -19.60 19.31 -10.04
CA TRP A 301 -18.62 18.26 -10.34
C TRP A 301 -19.26 17.06 -11.06
N LEU A 302 -19.77 17.31 -12.26
CA LEU A 302 -19.85 16.28 -13.30
C LEU A 302 -18.63 16.50 -14.21
N PRO A 303 -17.79 15.48 -14.47
CA PRO A 303 -16.80 15.59 -15.52
C PRO A 303 -17.56 15.90 -16.80
N SER A 304 -17.26 17.03 -17.45
CA SER A 304 -17.84 17.35 -18.74
C SER A 304 -17.35 16.33 -19.77
N THR A 305 -18.06 15.22 -19.93
CA THR A 305 -17.90 14.32 -21.07
C THR A 305 -18.58 14.94 -22.29
N ARG A 306 -18.13 16.14 -22.67
CA ARG A 306 -18.40 16.67 -24.01
C ARG A 306 -17.25 16.25 -24.90
N SER A 307 -17.48 15.13 -25.57
CA SER A 307 -16.77 14.67 -26.77
C SER A 307 -16.30 15.87 -27.62
N ALA A 308 -15.00 16.18 -27.53
CA ALA A 308 -14.32 16.99 -28.52
C ALA A 308 -14.18 16.13 -29.77
N ARG A 309 -15.16 16.24 -30.68
CA ARG A 309 -14.97 15.77 -32.06
C ARG A 309 -13.72 16.45 -32.62
N ALA A 310 -12.76 15.62 -33.00
CA ALA A 310 -11.59 16.00 -33.77
C ALA A 310 -12.03 16.83 -34.99
N ARG A 311 -11.63 18.11 -35.04
CA ARG A 311 -11.55 18.87 -36.28
C ARG A 311 -10.10 18.80 -36.75
N ALA A 312 -9.88 18.10 -37.85
CA ALA A 312 -8.60 18.05 -38.54
C ALA A 312 -8.17 19.47 -38.97
N PRO A 313 -6.88 19.83 -38.92
CA PRO A 313 -6.41 21.11 -39.41
C PRO A 313 -6.40 21.12 -40.94
N ILE A 314 -7.04 22.15 -41.50
CA ILE A 314 -7.02 22.50 -42.92
C ILE A 314 -5.60 23.00 -43.25
N TRP A 315 -4.90 22.24 -44.09
CA TRP A 315 -3.64 22.68 -44.70
C TRP A 315 -3.88 23.88 -45.62
N ARG A 316 -3.49 25.08 -45.20
CA ARG A 316 -3.27 26.21 -46.11
C ARG A 316 -1.88 26.05 -46.73
N ARG A 317 -1.85 25.85 -48.04
CA ARG A 317 -0.65 25.98 -48.87
C ARG A 317 -0.18 27.44 -48.84
N SER A 318 1.06 27.66 -48.39
CA SER A 318 1.82 28.89 -48.64
C SER A 318 2.88 28.57 -49.70
N THR A 319 2.81 29.26 -50.82
CA THR A 319 3.84 29.30 -51.88
C THR A 319 5.15 29.91 -51.37
N PRO A 320 6.33 29.49 -51.88
CA PRO A 320 7.60 30.08 -51.48
C PRO A 320 7.87 31.38 -52.22
N ALA A 321 8.21 32.43 -51.47
CA ALA A 321 8.82 33.65 -52.01
C ALA A 321 10.34 33.45 -52.08
N ALA A 322 10.87 33.59 -53.29
CA ALA A 322 12.30 33.59 -53.60
C ALA A 322 12.87 35.00 -53.51
N TRP A 323 14.05 35.17 -52.92
CA TRP A 323 14.97 36.33 -53.08
C TRP A 323 16.37 35.96 -52.54
N PRO A 324 17.44 36.63 -53.00
CA PRO A 324 17.93 36.82 -54.37
C PRO A 324 19.07 35.86 -54.74
#